data_AF-A0A4V5PGZ8-F1
#
_entry.id   AF-A0A4V5PGZ8-F1
#
_cell.length_a   1.000
_cell.length_b   1.000
_cell.length_c   1.000
_cell.angle_alpha   90.00
_cell.angle_beta   90.00
_cell.angle_gamma   90.00
#
_symmetry.space_group_name_H-M   'P 1'
#
loop_
_entity.id
_entity.type
_entity.pdbx_description
1 polymer ?
#
loop_
_entity_poly.entity_id
_entity_poly.type
_entity_poly.pdbx_seq_one_letter_code
_entity_poly.pdbx_strand_id
1 'polypeptide(L)'
;MFRSNSLSVSKCPAGAARHLIQELYAAAPLFRALRASAWDLAIVGWHLGDVDGRDLLRWMRATFPVLPPVVFFTAHNTADDIVFALENGALDYIVGPIPVMVLRARLKAIARRIAA
;
A
#
# COMPACT_ATOMS: atom_id res chain seq x y z
N MET A 1 8.19 2.15 -11.70
CA MET A 1 9.29 1.52 -10.94
C MET A 1 8.99 1.80 -9.49
N PHE A 2 8.65 0.81 -8.67
CA PHE A 2 8.24 1.06 -7.27
C PHE A 2 9.42 1.61 -6.46
N ARG A 3 9.27 2.79 -5.87
CA ARG A 3 10.25 3.42 -4.97
C ARG A 3 9.77 3.26 -3.53
N SER A 4 10.68 3.06 -2.57
CA SER A 4 10.31 2.86 -1.15
C SER A 4 9.69 4.08 -0.45
N ASN A 5 9.73 5.27 -1.08
CA ASN A 5 9.17 6.52 -0.54
C ASN A 5 7.94 7.01 -1.33
N SER A 6 7.21 6.13 -2.00
CA SER A 6 5.98 6.50 -2.71
C SER A 6 4.79 5.68 -2.24
N LEU A 7 3.61 6.31 -2.22
CA LEU A 7 2.37 5.56 -2.19
C LEU A 7 2.09 5.18 -3.64
N SER A 8 1.87 3.91 -3.89
CA SER A 8 1.37 3.40 -5.16
C SER A 8 0.04 2.73 -4.92
N VAL A 9 -1.05 3.39 -5.29
CA VAL A 9 -2.39 2.78 -5.26
C VAL A 9 -2.67 2.05 -6.55
N SER A 10 -3.49 1.02 -6.49
CA SER A 10 -3.93 0.25 -7.66
C SER A 10 -5.45 0.14 -7.64
N LYS A 11 -6.05 0.49 -8.78
CA LYS A 11 -7.44 0.24 -9.10
C LYS A 11 -7.51 -0.86 -10.16
N CYS A 12 -8.03 -2.02 -9.79
CA CYS A 12 -8.31 -3.14 -10.66
C CYS A 12 -9.85 -3.30 -10.73
N PRO A 13 -10.53 -2.73 -11.74
CA PRO A 13 -11.93 -3.05 -11.96
C PRO A 13 -12.00 -4.52 -12.36
N ALA A 14 -12.45 -5.37 -11.43
CA ALA A 14 -12.90 -6.75 -11.65
C ALA A 14 -12.23 -7.49 -12.83
N GLY A 15 -10.93 -7.77 -12.73
CA GLY A 15 -10.23 -8.70 -13.63
C GLY A 15 -9.38 -8.10 -14.75
N ALA A 16 -9.38 -6.78 -14.96
CA ALA A 16 -8.47 -6.15 -15.92
C ALA A 16 -7.16 -5.73 -15.24
N ALA A 17 -6.05 -6.39 -15.59
CA ALA A 17 -4.70 -6.19 -15.04
C ALA A 17 -4.04 -4.83 -15.38
N ARG A 18 -4.74 -3.71 -15.21
CA ARG A 18 -4.20 -2.34 -15.33
C ARG A 18 -4.11 -1.72 -13.95
N HIS A 19 -2.93 -1.78 -13.35
CA HIS A 19 -2.63 -1.09 -12.10
C HIS A 19 -2.39 0.38 -12.46
N LEU A 20 -3.35 1.25 -12.16
CA LEU A 20 -3.12 2.70 -12.21
C LEU A 20 -2.25 3.09 -11.03
N ILE A 21 -0.93 3.00 -11.20
CA ILE A 21 0.04 3.44 -10.19
C ILE A 21 0.03 4.97 -10.15
N GLN A 22 -0.58 5.53 -9.12
CA GLN A 22 -0.46 6.95 -8.81
C GLN A 22 0.58 7.12 -7.70
N GLU A 23 1.73 7.69 -8.04
CA GLU A 23 2.78 8.03 -7.06
C GLU A 23 2.42 9.35 -6.38
N LEU A 24 2.16 9.30 -5.08
CA LEU A 24 1.83 10.47 -4.27
C LEU A 24 2.89 10.67 -3.19
N TYR A 25 3.35 11.93 -3.07
CA TYR A 25 4.49 12.32 -2.24
C TYR A 25 4.17 13.46 -1.26
N ALA A 26 2.93 13.95 -1.24
CA ALA A 26 2.51 15.05 -0.38
C ALA A 26 1.14 14.73 0.27
N ALA A 27 0.97 15.11 1.53
CA ALA A 27 -0.22 14.81 2.35
C ALA A 27 -1.56 15.21 1.69
N ALA A 28 -1.71 16.45 1.25
CA ALA A 28 -2.99 16.93 0.72
C ALA A 28 -3.50 16.15 -0.51
N PRO A 29 -2.71 15.96 -1.59
CA PRO A 29 -3.14 15.16 -2.74
C PRO A 29 -3.31 13.67 -2.40
N LEU A 30 -2.53 13.15 -1.45
CA LEU A 30 -2.63 11.77 -0.93
C LEU A 30 -4.02 11.48 -0.36
N PHE A 31 -4.43 12.25 0.66
CA PHE A 31 -5.72 12.04 1.33
C PHE A 31 -6.90 12.33 0.39
N ARG A 32 -6.77 13.32 -0.50
CA ARG A 32 -7.79 13.61 -1.50
C ARG A 32 -7.97 12.45 -2.48
N ALA A 33 -6.88 11.88 -2.99
CA ALA A 33 -6.95 10.72 -3.88
C ALA A 33 -7.59 9.52 -3.15
N LEU A 34 -7.14 9.21 -1.93
CA LEU A 34 -7.67 8.11 -1.15
C LEU A 34 -9.19 8.21 -0.94
N ARG A 35 -9.74 9.41 -0.75
CA ARG A 35 -11.18 9.64 -0.61
C ARG A 35 -11.95 9.64 -1.94
N ALA A 36 -11.31 10.02 -3.05
CA ALA A 36 -12.00 10.27 -4.32
C ALA A 36 -12.28 9.01 -5.16
N SER A 37 -11.75 7.84 -4.77
CA SER A 37 -11.94 6.60 -5.52
C SER A 37 -11.91 5.37 -4.60
N ALA A 38 -12.63 4.33 -5.00
CA ALA A 38 -12.43 2.99 -4.45
C ALA A 38 -11.11 2.41 -5.02
N TRP A 39 -10.30 1.84 -4.14
CA TRP A 39 -9.00 1.25 -4.44
C TRP A 39 -9.03 -0.23 -4.06
N ASP A 40 -8.40 -1.06 -4.89
CA ASP A 40 -8.38 -2.51 -4.67
C ASP A 40 -7.11 -2.95 -3.93
N LEU A 41 -6.05 -2.15 -3.99
CA LEU A 41 -4.80 -2.35 -3.26
C LEU A 41 -4.01 -1.06 -3.14
N ALA A 42 -3.51 -0.75 -1.94
CA ALA A 42 -2.58 0.33 -1.66
C ALA A 42 -1.20 -0.23 -1.31
N ILE A 43 -0.16 0.19 -2.02
CA ILE A 43 1.24 -0.12 -1.70
C ILE A 43 1.86 1.12 -1.07
N VAL A 44 2.10 1.06 0.24
CA VAL A 44 2.47 2.18 1.10
C VAL A 44 3.96 2.13 1.41
N GLY A 45 4.68 3.21 1.13
CA GLY A 45 6.03 3.44 1.67
C GLY A 45 5.98 3.81 3.16
N TRP A 46 7.05 3.52 3.89
CA TRP A 46 7.12 3.87 5.32
C TRP A 46 7.22 5.38 5.54
N HIS A 47 7.93 6.08 4.64
CA HIS A 47 8.03 7.53 4.61
C HIS A 47 7.56 8.05 3.24
N LEU A 48 6.45 8.77 3.22
CA LEU A 48 5.77 9.28 2.04
C LEU A 48 5.91 10.80 1.97
N GLY A 49 7.11 11.28 1.67
CA GLY A 49 7.42 12.71 1.74
C GLY A 49 7.23 13.23 3.17
N ASP A 50 6.18 14.01 3.40
CA ASP A 50 5.80 14.58 4.70
C ASP A 50 4.86 13.69 5.53
N VAL A 51 4.45 12.53 5.00
CA VAL A 51 3.52 11.62 5.67
C VAL A 51 4.22 10.35 6.16
N ASP A 52 3.97 9.99 7.43
CA ASP A 52 4.36 8.69 7.98
C ASP A 52 3.35 7.61 7.56
N GLY A 53 3.84 6.50 7.00
CA GLY A 53 2.99 5.40 6.52
C GLY A 53 2.16 4.74 7.63
N ARG A 54 2.61 4.82 8.89
CA ARG A 54 1.87 4.34 10.06
C ARG A 54 0.67 5.22 10.36
N ASP A 55 0.86 6.52 10.28
CA ASP A 55 -0.20 7.51 10.48
C ASP A 55 -1.23 7.40 9.37
N LEU A 56 -0.77 7.18 8.13
CA LEU A 56 -1.63 6.89 7.01
C LEU A 56 -2.48 5.63 7.25
N LEU A 57 -1.89 4.52 7.66
CA LEU A 57 -2.62 3.27 7.92
C LEU A 57 -3.68 3.46 9.02
N ARG A 58 -3.31 4.10 10.13
CA ARG A 58 -4.23 4.43 11.23
C ARG A 58 -5.38 5.29 10.74
N TRP A 59 -5.08 6.34 9.97
CA TRP A 59 -6.08 7.22 9.39
C TRP A 59 -7.01 6.48 8.42
N MET A 60 -6.48 5.62 7.55
CA MET A 60 -7.28 4.81 6.62
C MET A 60 -8.25 3.90 7.38
N ARG A 61 -7.76 3.23 8.43
CA ARG A 61 -8.57 2.35 9.27
C ARG A 61 -9.69 3.10 10.01
N ALA A 62 -9.44 4.34 10.43
CA ALA A 62 -10.45 5.19 11.06
C ALA A 62 -11.43 5.84 10.07
N THR A 63 -11.01 6.02 8.81
CA THR A 63 -11.79 6.78 7.81
C THR A 63 -12.68 5.88 6.95
N PHE A 64 -12.21 4.68 6.59
CA PHE A 64 -12.96 3.79 5.71
C PHE A 64 -13.74 2.74 6.52
N PRO A 65 -15.04 2.51 6.23
CA PRO A 65 -15.81 1.45 6.89
C PRO A 65 -15.18 0.06 6.75
N VAL A 66 -14.55 -0.18 5.60
CA VAL A 66 -13.73 -1.35 5.32
C VAL A 66 -12.37 -0.84 4.90
N LEU A 67 -11.32 -1.23 5.62
CA LEU A 67 -9.94 -0.84 5.29
C LEU A 67 -9.58 -1.42 3.91
N PRO A 68 -9.24 -0.57 2.91
CA PRO A 68 -8.73 -1.05 1.64
C PRO A 68 -7.48 -1.91 1.87
N PRO A 69 -7.26 -2.98 1.09
CA PRO A 69 -6.05 -3.78 1.16
C PRO A 69 -4.77 -2.92 1.16
N VAL A 70 -3.94 -3.04 2.20
CA VAL A 70 -2.68 -2.28 2.31
C VAL A 70 -1.48 -3.23 2.32
N VAL A 71 -0.43 -2.91 1.58
CA VAL A 71 0.87 -3.61 1.60
C VAL A 71 1.96 -2.57 1.82
N PHE A 72 2.87 -2.82 2.75
CA PHE A 72 4.06 -1.97 2.88
C PHE A 72 5.14 -2.41 1.90
N PHE A 73 5.78 -1.44 1.24
CA PHE A 73 7.03 -1.65 0.51
C PHE A 73 8.05 -0.61 0.93
N THR A 74 9.06 -1.05 1.68
CA THR A 74 9.95 -0.13 2.40
C THR A 74 11.35 -0.69 2.55
N ALA A 75 12.33 0.18 2.83
CA ALA A 75 13.68 -0.24 3.24
C ALA A 75 13.78 -0.49 4.76
N HIS A 76 12.77 -0.10 5.53
CA HIS A 76 12.70 -0.35 6.98
C HIS A 76 12.51 -1.85 7.25
N ASN A 77 13.20 -2.37 8.26
CA ASN A 77 13.23 -3.81 8.55
C ASN A 77 13.45 -4.08 10.05
N THR A 78 12.61 -3.47 10.88
CA THR A 78 12.57 -3.83 12.32
C THR A 78 11.38 -4.76 12.57
N ALA A 79 11.52 -5.63 13.57
CA ALA A 79 10.42 -6.51 13.97
C ALA A 79 9.20 -5.69 14.41
N ASP A 80 9.41 -4.61 15.15
CA ASP A 80 8.36 -3.73 15.65
C ASP A 80 7.57 -3.09 14.51
N ASP A 81 8.23 -2.63 13.45
CA ASP A 81 7.58 -2.02 12.30
C ASP A 81 6.72 -3.02 11.52
N ILE A 82 7.23 -4.26 11.37
CA ILE A 82 6.52 -5.36 10.69
C ILE A 82 5.29 -5.77 11.51
N VAL A 83 5.47 -5.99 12.82
CA VAL A 83 4.38 -6.35 13.75
C VAL A 83 3.32 -5.26 13.75
N PHE A 84 3.73 -4.00 13.90
CA PHE A 84 2.81 -2.86 13.86
C PHE A 84 1.95 -2.87 12.60
N ALA A 85 2.57 -2.99 11.43
CA ALA A 85 1.85 -2.93 10.17
C ALA A 85 0.83 -4.06 10.04
N LEU A 86 1.23 -5.30 10.34
CA LEU A 86 0.38 -6.49 10.22
C LEU A 86 -0.78 -6.45 11.22
N GLU A 87 -0.53 -6.12 12.49
CA GLU A 87 -1.58 -6.02 13.51
C GLU A 87 -2.58 -4.89 13.24
N ASN A 88 -2.14 -3.82 12.57
CA ASN A 88 -3.01 -2.71 12.19
C ASN A 88 -3.80 -2.96 10.89
N GLY A 89 -3.61 -4.11 10.25
CA GLY A 89 -4.43 -4.56 9.11
C GLY A 89 -3.73 -4.49 7.75
N ALA A 90 -2.40 -4.31 7.71
CA ALA A 90 -1.66 -4.53 6.47
C ALA A 90 -1.68 -6.02 6.09
N LEU A 91 -1.81 -6.29 4.80
CA LEU A 91 -1.80 -7.64 4.23
C LEU A 91 -0.40 -8.22 4.11
N ASP A 92 0.61 -7.39 3.84
CA ASP A 92 2.00 -7.81 3.73
C ASP A 92 2.93 -6.63 4.05
N TYR A 93 4.15 -6.95 4.48
CA TYR A 93 5.23 -6.02 4.72
C TYR A 93 6.46 -6.48 3.95
N ILE A 94 6.77 -5.78 2.86
CA ILE A 94 7.81 -6.18 1.93
C ILE A 94 9.02 -5.28 2.09
N VAL A 95 10.10 -5.85 2.61
CA VAL A 95 11.40 -5.19 2.72
C VAL A 95 12.10 -5.22 1.36
N GLY A 96 12.40 -4.04 0.81
CA GLY A 96 13.22 -3.87 -0.39
C GLY A 96 14.69 -3.58 -0.06
N PRO A 97 15.59 -3.65 -1.06
CA PRO A 97 15.31 -3.93 -2.47
C PRO A 97 15.11 -5.43 -2.75
N ILE A 98 14.17 -5.77 -3.63
CA ILE A 98 13.95 -7.13 -4.14
C ILE A 98 13.81 -7.11 -5.66
N PRO A 99 14.04 -8.25 -6.35
CA PRO A 99 13.80 -8.32 -7.78
C PRO A 99 12.35 -7.98 -8.13
N VAL A 100 12.15 -7.16 -9.16
CA VAL A 100 10.81 -6.72 -9.59
C VAL A 100 9.86 -7.89 -9.88
N MET A 101 10.39 -9.02 -10.35
CA MET A 101 9.62 -10.23 -10.60
C MET A 101 9.09 -10.86 -9.30
N VAL A 102 9.85 -10.79 -8.20
CA VAL A 102 9.42 -11.24 -6.87
C VAL A 102 8.33 -10.32 -6.34
N LEU A 103 8.52 -9.00 -6.43
CA LEU A 103 7.50 -8.02 -6.04
C LEU A 103 6.18 -8.25 -6.80
N ARG A 104 6.25 -8.42 -8.13
CA ARG A 104 5.08 -8.72 -8.95
C ARG A 104 4.42 -10.05 -8.56
N ALA A 105 5.19 -11.09 -8.26
CA ALA A 105 4.64 -12.38 -7.84
C ALA A 105 3.90 -12.29 -6.51
N ARG A 106 4.46 -11.56 -5.52
CA ARG A 106 3.80 -11.28 -4.23
C ARG A 106 2.50 -10.51 -4.41
N LEU A 107 2.54 -9.40 -5.14
CA LEU A 107 1.34 -8.59 -5.41
C LEU A 107 0.25 -9.39 -6.14
N LYS A 108 0.61 -10.26 -7.09
CA LYS A 108 -0.34 -11.19 -7.75
C LYS A 108 -0.93 -12.20 -6.77
N ALA A 109 -0.15 -12.73 -5.83
CA ALA A 109 -0.64 -13.66 -4.83
C ALA A 109 -1.65 -12.98 -3.88
N ILE A 110 -1.34 -11.76 -3.46
CA ILE A 110 -2.24 -10.91 -2.65
C ILE A 110 -3.53 -10.61 -3.41
N ALA A 111 -3.45 -10.19 -4.68
CA ALA A 111 -4.61 -9.91 -5.50
C ALA A 111 -5.56 -11.13 -5.64
N ARG A 112 -5.02 -12.35 -5.74
CA ARG A 112 -5.82 -13.58 -5.75
C ARG A 112 -6.55 -13.83 -4.43
N ARG A 113 -5.96 -13.44 -3.30
CA ARG A 113 -6.55 -13.60 -1.96
C ARG A 113 -7.67 -12.59 -1.70
N ILE A 114 -7.60 -11.41 -2.31
CA ILE A 114 -8.63 -10.37 -2.20
C ILE A 114 -9.85 -10.71 -3.05
N ALA A 115 -9.65 -11.38 -4.20
CA ALA A 115 -10.72 -11.74 -5.13
C ALA A 115 -11.47 -13.05 -4.78
N ALA A 116 -11.02 -13.77 -3.74
CA ALA A 116 -11.62 -15.02 -3.27
C ALA A 116 -12.59 -14.75 -2.11
#